data_AF-A0A1F2W663-F1
#
_entry.id   AF-A0A1F2W663-F1
#
_cell.length_a   1.000
_cell.length_b   1.000
_cell.length_c   1.000
_cell.angle_alpha   90.00
_cell.angle_beta   90.00
_cell.angle_gamma   90.00
#
_symmetry.space_group_name_H-M   'P 1'
#
loop_
_entity.id
_entity.type
_entity.pdbx_description
1 polymer ?
#
loop_
_entity_poly.entity_id
_entity_poly.type
_entity_poly.pdbx_seq_one_letter_code
_entity_poly.pdbx_strand_id
1 'polypeptide(L)'
;MTDITVRLAALREPAPASIFPGVLDRTGLADHYVTRPSPLGPVFVAFTSRGISLVDLAAVPEAFAARYRARFGRPVLPAAEPPAPLAAALRKALAEGRTGRLPLDLTGLSHFQEAVLHKAAEIPPGEVRPYSWVAGEIGHPGSERAVGNALAANPVPLVVPCHRVVRADGRLGRYSLGTDDNKRLLLEAEGLEVAAHESLAARGVRYLGSATTGVYCHPTCRHARRITARHRMEFRDARAARAAGYRPCRDCRPKAA
;
A
#
# COMPACT_ATOMS: atom_id res chain seq x y z
N MET A 1 43.08 -36.64 32.92
CA MET A 1 41.74 -36.41 32.30
C MET A 1 41.60 -35.02 31.65
N THR A 2 42.70 -34.33 31.32
CA THR A 2 42.68 -32.92 30.85
C THR A 2 43.01 -32.77 29.35
N ASP A 3 43.32 -33.86 28.66
CA ASP A 3 43.92 -33.84 27.32
C ASP A 3 42.88 -33.85 26.18
N ILE A 4 41.77 -34.60 26.34
CA ILE A 4 40.71 -34.69 25.32
C ILE A 4 40.01 -33.34 25.09
N THR A 5 39.70 -32.60 26.15
CA THR A 5 38.97 -31.33 26.03
C THR A 5 39.79 -30.26 25.30
N VAL A 6 41.11 -30.24 25.52
CA VAL A 6 42.05 -29.34 24.83
C VAL A 6 42.23 -29.74 23.37
N ARG A 7 42.39 -31.03 23.08
CA ARG A 7 42.50 -31.54 21.70
C ARG A 7 41.21 -31.34 20.90
N LEU A 8 40.04 -31.48 21.54
CA LEU A 8 38.75 -31.18 20.92
C LEU A 8 38.54 -29.68 20.67
N ALA A 9 39.02 -28.82 21.58
CA ALA A 9 38.97 -27.38 21.37
C ALA A 9 39.87 -26.94 20.20
N ALA A 10 41.02 -27.58 20.02
CA ALA A 10 41.93 -27.32 18.88
C ALA A 10 41.37 -27.79 17.52
N LEU A 11 40.38 -28.70 17.53
CA LEU A 11 39.65 -29.16 16.34
C LEU A 11 38.40 -28.32 16.05
N ARG A 12 38.07 -27.30 16.85
CA ARG A 12 36.97 -26.37 16.56
C ARG A 12 37.36 -25.48 15.40
N GLU A 13 36.90 -25.85 14.21
CA GLU A 13 36.84 -24.92 13.10
C GLU A 13 35.60 -24.02 13.26
N PRO A 14 35.74 -22.69 13.06
CA PRO A 14 34.57 -21.84 12.97
C PRO A 14 33.70 -22.35 11.82
N ALA A 15 32.43 -22.63 12.12
CA ALA A 15 31.47 -23.04 11.10
C ALA A 15 31.52 -22.03 9.93
N PRO A 16 31.55 -22.49 8.67
CA PRO A 16 31.47 -21.59 7.52
C PRO A 16 30.34 -20.59 7.73
N ALA A 17 30.61 -19.32 7.45
CA ALA A 17 29.64 -18.23 7.66
C ALA A 17 28.30 -18.47 6.95
N SER A 18 28.27 -19.36 5.95
CA SER A 18 27.11 -19.79 5.19
C SER A 18 26.26 -20.90 5.85
N ILE A 19 26.76 -21.63 6.85
CA ILE A 19 26.03 -22.75 7.46
C ILE A 19 24.74 -22.26 8.11
N PHE A 20 24.81 -21.22 8.94
CA PHE A 20 23.64 -20.73 9.67
C PHE A 20 22.59 -20.09 8.74
N PRO A 21 22.96 -19.18 7.81
CA PRO A 21 22.05 -18.71 6.76
C PRO A 21 21.44 -19.84 5.94
N GLY A 22 22.25 -20.82 5.51
CA GLY A 22 21.79 -21.94 4.70
C GLY A 22 20.90 -22.94 5.46
N VAL A 23 21.04 -23.07 6.77
CA VAL A 23 20.11 -23.84 7.61
C VAL A 23 18.79 -23.08 7.76
N LEU A 24 18.82 -21.78 8.05
CA LEU A 24 17.61 -20.97 8.18
C LEU A 24 16.80 -20.92 6.88
N ASP A 25 17.46 -20.79 5.73
CA ASP A 25 16.81 -20.84 4.41
C ASP A 25 16.17 -22.21 4.14
N ARG A 26 16.93 -23.31 4.28
CA ARG A 26 16.41 -24.68 4.06
C ARG A 26 15.32 -25.11 5.02
N THR A 27 15.28 -24.52 6.23
CA THR A 27 14.25 -24.79 7.23
C THR A 27 13.05 -23.83 7.14
N GLY A 28 13.10 -22.84 6.25
CA GLY A 28 12.06 -21.81 6.11
C GLY A 28 11.96 -20.86 7.31
N LEU A 29 13.03 -20.79 8.13
CA LEU A 29 13.10 -19.98 9.34
C LEU A 29 13.62 -18.54 9.09
N ALA A 30 14.26 -18.30 7.95
CA ALA A 30 14.63 -16.95 7.51
C ALA A 30 13.71 -16.45 6.39
N ASP A 31 13.33 -15.18 6.50
CA ASP A 31 12.72 -14.46 5.39
C ASP A 31 13.80 -13.79 4.54
N HIS A 32 13.43 -13.40 3.33
CA HIS A 32 14.37 -12.83 2.37
C HIS A 32 13.97 -11.43 2.00
N TYR A 33 14.93 -10.61 1.57
CA TYR A 33 14.65 -9.29 1.02
C TYR A 33 15.46 -8.96 -0.22
N VAL A 34 14.91 -8.04 -1.01
CA VAL A 34 15.59 -7.38 -2.12
C VAL A 34 15.44 -5.87 -2.05
N THR A 35 16.31 -5.15 -2.73
CA THR A 35 16.17 -3.69 -2.93
C THR A 35 15.56 -3.41 -4.31
N ARG A 36 14.60 -2.50 -4.39
CA ARG A 36 13.96 -2.11 -5.65
C ARG A 36 13.81 -0.60 -5.77
N PRO A 37 13.89 -0.03 -6.98
CA PRO A 37 13.57 1.38 -7.18
C PRO A 37 12.07 1.62 -6.95
N SER A 38 11.74 2.83 -6.49
CA SER A 38 10.37 3.33 -6.38
C SER A 38 10.35 4.85 -6.61
N PRO A 39 9.17 5.48 -6.77
CA PRO A 39 9.07 6.93 -6.85
C PRO A 39 9.65 7.66 -5.63
N LEU A 40 9.68 7.02 -4.45
CA LEU A 40 10.28 7.58 -3.23
C LEU A 40 11.78 7.28 -3.09
N GLY A 41 12.41 6.73 -4.13
CA GLY A 41 13.79 6.21 -4.08
C GLY A 41 13.83 4.70 -3.80
N PRO A 42 15.03 4.15 -3.54
CA PRO A 42 15.20 2.72 -3.27
C PRO A 42 14.41 2.27 -2.02
N VAL A 43 13.73 1.14 -2.13
CA VAL A 43 13.01 0.49 -1.02
C VAL A 43 13.51 -0.92 -0.80
N PHE A 44 13.48 -1.34 0.46
CA PHE A 44 13.67 -2.74 0.83
C PHE A 44 12.32 -3.46 0.81
N VAL A 45 12.29 -4.64 0.22
CA VAL A 45 11.10 -5.49 0.10
C VAL A 45 11.43 -6.86 0.67
N ALA A 46 10.85 -7.19 1.82
CA ALA A 46 10.90 -8.54 2.38
C ALA A 46 9.75 -9.40 1.87
N PHE A 47 10.03 -10.69 1.72
CA PHE A 47 9.09 -11.69 1.29
C PHE A 47 9.35 -13.04 1.98
N THR A 48 8.27 -13.78 2.13
CA THR A 48 8.23 -15.14 2.66
C THR A 48 7.75 -16.10 1.56
N SER A 49 7.62 -17.39 1.87
CA SER A 49 6.97 -18.35 0.97
C SER A 49 5.51 -18.02 0.66
N ARG A 50 4.86 -17.16 1.45
CA ARG A 50 3.45 -16.76 1.29
C ARG A 50 3.27 -15.46 0.52
N GLY A 51 4.30 -14.62 0.41
CA GLY A 51 4.21 -13.34 -0.28
C GLY A 51 5.05 -12.23 0.35
N ILE A 52 4.77 -11.00 -0.05
CA ILE A 52 5.47 -9.80 0.46
C ILE A 52 5.04 -9.54 1.91
N SER A 53 6.00 -9.41 2.81
CA SER A 53 5.75 -9.22 4.25
C SER A 53 6.08 -7.81 4.74
N LEU A 54 7.04 -7.10 4.12
CA LEU A 54 7.41 -5.74 4.52
C LEU A 54 7.94 -4.93 3.33
N VAL A 55 7.58 -3.65 3.27
CA VAL A 55 8.23 -2.64 2.44
C VAL A 55 8.67 -1.48 3.33
N ASP A 56 9.94 -1.09 3.26
CA ASP A 56 10.52 -0.06 4.13
C ASP A 56 11.50 0.84 3.35
N LEU A 57 11.59 2.11 3.77
CA LEU A 57 12.45 3.17 3.22
C LEU A 57 13.76 3.35 4.01
N ALA A 58 14.18 2.35 4.79
CA ALA A 58 15.43 2.37 5.53
C ALA A 58 16.59 2.80 4.63
N ALA A 59 17.51 3.61 5.15
CA ALA A 59 18.63 4.12 4.37
C ALA A 59 19.68 3.04 4.07
N VAL A 60 19.81 2.05 4.96
CA VAL A 60 20.84 0.99 4.88
C VAL A 60 20.26 -0.38 5.27
N PRO A 61 20.84 -1.49 4.78
CA PRO A 61 20.35 -2.85 5.05
C PRO A 61 20.27 -3.21 6.53
N GLU A 62 21.20 -2.73 7.36
CA GLU A 62 21.26 -3.03 8.79
C GLU A 62 20.06 -2.42 9.52
N ALA A 63 19.68 -1.21 9.16
CA ALA A 63 18.50 -0.53 9.69
C ALA A 63 17.21 -1.25 9.27
N PHE A 64 17.16 -1.72 8.02
CA PHE A 64 16.05 -2.53 7.53
C PHE A 64 15.92 -3.85 8.31
N ALA A 65 17.01 -4.60 8.43
CA ALA A 65 17.03 -5.87 9.13
C ALA A 65 16.67 -5.71 10.63
N ALA A 66 17.13 -4.65 11.28
CA ALA A 66 16.75 -4.32 12.65
C ALA A 66 15.25 -4.04 12.79
N ARG A 67 14.65 -3.25 11.88
CA ARG A 67 13.20 -2.97 11.88
C ARG A 67 12.39 -4.23 11.58
N TYR A 68 12.84 -5.05 10.63
CA TYR A 68 12.22 -6.33 10.32
C TYR A 68 12.18 -7.23 11.55
N ARG A 69 13.33 -7.39 12.22
CA ARG A 69 13.45 -8.21 13.44
C ARG A 69 12.61 -7.66 14.58
N ALA A 70 12.57 -6.34 14.78
CA ALA A 70 11.72 -5.72 15.79
C ALA A 70 10.23 -5.99 15.55
N ARG A 71 9.81 -6.05 14.29
CA ARG A 71 8.41 -6.32 13.91
C ARG A 71 8.03 -7.79 13.98
N PHE A 72 8.87 -8.69 13.46
CA PHE A 72 8.53 -10.10 13.23
C PHE A 72 9.24 -11.07 14.16
N GLY A 73 10.20 -10.62 14.97
CA GLY A 73 10.94 -11.46 15.91
C GLY A 73 11.94 -12.43 15.26
N ARG A 74 12.15 -12.36 13.94
CA ARG A 74 13.00 -13.28 13.16
C ARG A 74 13.94 -12.52 12.21
N PRO A 75 15.08 -13.12 11.80
CA PRO A 75 16.01 -12.48 10.88
C PRO A 75 15.45 -12.42 9.46
N VAL A 76 15.99 -11.47 8.69
CA VAL A 76 15.78 -11.38 7.24
C VAL A 76 17.13 -11.34 6.55
N LEU A 77 17.26 -12.06 5.44
CA LEU A 77 18.52 -12.24 4.71
C LEU A 77 18.44 -11.62 3.31
N PRO A 78 19.54 -11.09 2.76
CA PRO A 78 19.54 -10.61 1.39
C PRO A 78 19.33 -11.77 0.40
N ALA A 79 18.54 -11.52 -0.64
CA ALA A 79 18.40 -12.38 -1.80
C ALA A 79 18.84 -11.63 -3.06
N ALA A 80 19.26 -12.37 -4.09
CA ALA A 80 19.53 -11.78 -5.40
C ALA A 80 18.23 -11.32 -6.09
N GLU A 81 17.20 -12.18 -6.06
CA GLU A 81 15.90 -11.95 -6.68
C GLU A 81 14.80 -12.71 -5.89
N PRO A 82 13.58 -12.17 -5.76
CA PRO A 82 12.42 -12.96 -5.32
C PRO A 82 12.06 -14.05 -6.35
N PRO A 83 11.19 -15.02 -5.99
CA PRO A 83 10.65 -15.98 -6.94
C PRO A 83 10.10 -15.28 -8.20
N ALA A 84 10.37 -15.83 -9.39
CA ALA A 84 10.09 -15.16 -10.67
C ALA A 84 8.66 -14.57 -10.83
N PRO A 85 7.58 -15.26 -10.39
CA PRO A 85 6.24 -14.67 -10.42
C PRO A 85 6.11 -13.40 -9.57
N LEU A 86 6.77 -13.38 -8.41
CA LEU A 86 6.77 -12.24 -7.49
C LEU A 86 7.65 -11.09 -8.02
N ALA A 87 8.80 -11.40 -8.62
CA ALA A 87 9.70 -10.41 -9.22
C ALA A 87 9.00 -9.51 -10.24
N ALA A 88 8.28 -10.13 -11.19
CA ALA A 88 7.59 -9.40 -12.26
C ALA A 88 6.44 -8.53 -11.73
N ALA A 89 5.68 -9.06 -10.77
CA ALA A 89 4.56 -8.35 -10.18
C ALA A 89 5.01 -7.20 -9.27
N LEU A 90 6.08 -7.39 -8.49
CA LEU A 90 6.67 -6.37 -7.64
C LEU A 90 7.17 -5.17 -8.46
N ARG A 91 7.84 -5.44 -9.59
CA ARG A 91 8.31 -4.39 -10.49
C ARG A 91 7.16 -3.51 -10.99
N LYS A 92 6.06 -4.12 -11.43
CA LYS A 92 4.86 -3.39 -11.89
C LYS A 92 4.21 -2.59 -10.77
N ALA A 93 4.13 -3.15 -9.55
CA ALA A 93 3.54 -2.45 -8.42
C ALA A 93 4.35 -1.23 -8.01
N LEU A 94 5.68 -1.36 -7.89
CA LEU A 94 6.53 -0.25 -7.45
C LEU A 94 6.76 0.81 -8.53
N ALA A 95 6.86 0.41 -9.81
CA ALA A 95 7.13 1.35 -10.90
C ALA A 95 5.85 2.01 -11.45
N GLU A 96 4.76 1.25 -11.58
CA GLU A 96 3.53 1.71 -12.27
C GLU A 96 2.36 1.93 -11.30
N GLY A 97 2.54 1.65 -10.00
CA GLY A 97 1.44 1.62 -9.04
C GLY A 97 0.41 0.53 -9.36
N ARG A 98 0.72 -0.43 -10.24
CA ARG A 98 -0.19 -1.51 -10.63
C ARG A 98 -0.03 -2.68 -9.69
N THR A 99 -0.73 -2.60 -8.57
CA THR A 99 -0.61 -3.49 -7.42
C THR A 99 -1.17 -4.90 -7.68
N GLY A 100 -2.14 -5.05 -8.59
CA GLY A 100 -2.70 -6.36 -8.96
C GLY A 100 -3.15 -7.20 -7.75
N ARG A 101 -3.26 -8.52 -7.92
CA ARG A 101 -3.37 -9.47 -6.80
C ARG A 101 -1.97 -10.00 -6.47
N LEU A 102 -1.13 -9.16 -5.88
CA LEU A 102 0.15 -9.62 -5.34
C LEU A 102 -0.09 -10.52 -4.12
N PRO A 103 0.65 -11.64 -3.98
CA PRO A 103 0.61 -12.41 -2.75
C PRO A 103 1.22 -11.57 -1.61
N LEU A 104 0.44 -11.37 -0.55
CA LEU A 104 0.84 -10.62 0.64
C LEU A 104 0.87 -11.58 1.82
N ASP A 105 1.94 -11.50 2.62
CA ASP A 105 1.99 -12.16 3.92
C ASP A 105 1.59 -11.14 5.00
N LEU A 106 0.29 -11.11 5.31
CA LEU A 106 -0.31 -10.21 6.31
C LEU A 106 -0.45 -10.86 7.69
N THR A 107 0.29 -11.94 7.94
CA THR A 107 0.17 -12.70 9.20
C THR A 107 0.44 -11.83 10.42
N GLY A 108 -0.42 -11.99 11.42
CA GLY A 108 -0.36 -11.20 12.65
C GLY A 108 -1.18 -9.91 12.59
N LEU A 109 -1.77 -9.58 11.44
CA LEU A 109 -2.82 -8.57 11.36
C LEU A 109 -4.17 -9.15 11.76
N SER A 110 -5.06 -8.30 12.24
CA SER A 110 -6.46 -8.68 12.46
C SER A 110 -7.21 -8.79 11.14
N HIS A 111 -8.28 -9.57 11.11
CA HIS A 111 -9.19 -9.65 9.94
C HIS A 111 -9.65 -8.27 9.45
N PHE A 112 -9.88 -7.33 10.37
CA PHE A 112 -10.22 -5.95 10.02
C PHE A 112 -9.08 -5.23 9.28
N GLN A 113 -7.85 -5.34 9.79
CA GLN A 113 -6.68 -4.73 9.16
C GLN A 113 -6.43 -5.34 7.77
N GLU A 114 -6.49 -6.67 7.63
CA GLU A 114 -6.36 -7.35 6.35
C GLU A 114 -7.43 -6.87 5.34
N ALA A 115 -8.70 -6.81 5.76
CA ALA A 115 -9.78 -6.33 4.93
C ALA A 115 -9.56 -4.89 4.46
N VAL A 116 -9.08 -4.00 5.34
CA VAL A 116 -8.71 -2.62 4.99
C VAL A 116 -7.61 -2.58 3.93
N LEU A 117 -6.53 -3.33 4.13
CA LEU A 117 -5.38 -3.33 3.20
C LEU A 117 -5.76 -3.90 1.83
N HIS A 118 -6.49 -5.02 1.80
CA HIS A 118 -6.99 -5.59 0.55
C HIS A 118 -7.94 -4.64 -0.16
N LYS A 119 -8.83 -3.97 0.56
CA LYS A 119 -9.76 -3.00 -0.05
C LYS A 119 -9.04 -1.77 -0.59
N ALA A 120 -8.03 -1.26 0.12
CA ALA A 120 -7.21 -0.15 -0.37
C ALA A 120 -6.42 -0.53 -1.63
N ALA A 121 -5.96 -1.78 -1.75
CA ALA A 121 -5.27 -2.29 -2.93
C ALA A 121 -6.14 -2.34 -4.20
N GLU A 122 -7.48 -2.30 -4.07
CA GLU A 122 -8.39 -2.20 -5.22
C GLU A 122 -8.44 -0.80 -5.86
N ILE A 123 -7.95 0.25 -5.18
CA ILE A 123 -8.02 1.62 -5.69
C ILE A 123 -7.01 1.76 -6.83
N PRO A 124 -7.43 2.08 -8.08
CA PRO A 124 -6.50 2.14 -9.22
C PRO A 124 -5.48 3.28 -9.10
N PRO A 125 -4.31 3.18 -9.77
CA PRO A 125 -3.35 4.28 -9.85
C PRO A 125 -4.01 5.54 -10.44
N GLY A 126 -3.69 6.69 -9.84
CA GLY A 126 -4.22 7.99 -10.25
C GLY A 126 -5.66 8.23 -9.80
N GLU A 127 -6.22 7.34 -8.98
CA GLU A 127 -7.48 7.51 -8.29
C GLU A 127 -7.29 7.56 -6.77
N VAL A 128 -8.19 8.26 -6.08
CA VAL A 128 -8.24 8.30 -4.62
C VAL A 128 -9.65 8.01 -4.10
N ARG A 129 -9.74 7.50 -2.88
CA ARG A 129 -11.00 7.27 -2.17
C ARG A 129 -10.92 7.76 -0.73
N PRO A 130 -12.03 8.24 -0.14
CA PRO A 130 -12.02 8.64 1.25
C PRO A 130 -11.93 7.43 2.19
N TYR A 131 -11.45 7.61 3.43
CA TYR A 131 -11.48 6.56 4.46
C TYR A 131 -12.88 5.94 4.64
N SER A 132 -13.93 6.76 4.55
CA SER A 132 -15.33 6.30 4.65
C SER A 132 -15.73 5.35 3.52
N TRP A 133 -15.13 5.49 2.34
CA TRP A 133 -15.35 4.56 1.24
C TRP A 133 -14.78 3.19 1.60
N VAL A 134 -13.54 3.12 2.10
CA VAL A 134 -12.94 1.85 2.53
C VAL A 134 -13.77 1.23 3.66
N ALA A 135 -14.09 2.01 4.70
CA ALA A 135 -14.89 1.58 5.84
C ALA A 135 -16.23 0.97 5.41
N GLY A 136 -16.96 1.65 4.52
CA GLY A 136 -18.20 1.13 3.98
C GLY A 136 -18.01 -0.12 3.11
N GLU A 137 -16.95 -0.19 2.30
CA GLU A 137 -16.69 -1.32 1.39
C GLU A 137 -16.27 -2.60 2.11
N ILE A 138 -15.75 -2.50 3.33
CA ILE A 138 -15.48 -3.65 4.20
C ILE A 138 -16.64 -3.98 5.15
N GLY A 139 -17.79 -3.31 5.03
CA GLY A 139 -18.96 -3.56 5.87
C GLY A 139 -18.91 -2.93 7.27
N HIS A 140 -17.98 -1.99 7.51
CA HIS A 140 -17.80 -1.29 8.79
C HIS A 140 -17.96 0.24 8.64
N PRO A 141 -19.13 0.75 8.21
CA PRO A 141 -19.37 2.19 8.09
C PRO A 141 -19.14 2.91 9.45
N GLY A 142 -18.65 4.15 9.43
CA GLY A 142 -18.33 4.91 10.65
C GLY A 142 -17.01 4.53 11.33
N SER A 143 -16.24 3.60 10.77
CA SER A 143 -14.94 3.16 11.30
C SER A 143 -13.75 3.89 10.67
N GLU A 144 -13.91 5.12 10.19
CA GLU A 144 -12.89 5.84 9.40
C GLU A 144 -11.57 6.01 10.15
N ARG A 145 -11.63 6.28 11.46
CA ARG A 145 -10.43 6.39 12.31
C ARG A 145 -9.70 5.06 12.43
N ALA A 146 -10.43 3.96 12.61
CA ALA A 146 -9.86 2.61 12.67
C ALA A 146 -9.23 2.20 11.33
N VAL A 147 -9.89 2.53 10.21
CA VAL A 147 -9.32 2.36 8.86
C VAL A 147 -8.03 3.17 8.71
N GLY A 148 -8.03 4.44 9.15
CA GLY A 148 -6.83 5.29 9.16
C GLY A 148 -5.68 4.67 9.95
N ASN A 149 -5.94 4.14 11.14
CA ASN A 149 -4.92 3.46 11.95
C ASN A 149 -4.40 2.19 11.29
N ALA A 150 -5.27 1.39 10.68
CA ALA A 150 -4.87 0.18 9.95
C ALA A 150 -3.97 0.52 8.74
N LEU A 151 -4.32 1.56 7.98
CA LEU A 151 -3.50 2.04 6.85
C LEU A 151 -2.18 2.67 7.32
N ALA A 152 -2.18 3.34 8.48
CA ALA A 152 -0.96 3.89 9.06
C ALA A 152 0.02 2.79 9.49
N ALA A 153 -0.50 1.64 9.94
CA ALA A 153 0.26 0.46 10.32
C ALA A 153 0.52 -0.52 9.16
N ASN A 154 0.26 -0.12 7.92
CA ASN A 154 0.45 -0.94 6.72
C ASN A 154 1.92 -1.43 6.63
N PRO A 155 2.19 -2.75 6.69
CA PRO A 155 3.54 -3.27 6.56
C PRO A 155 4.08 -3.22 5.13
N VAL A 156 3.23 -3.12 4.13
CA VAL A 156 3.61 -3.23 2.72
C VAL A 156 3.19 -1.99 1.94
N PRO A 157 3.61 -0.78 2.34
CA PRO A 157 3.29 0.43 1.59
C PRO A 157 3.86 0.37 0.16
N LEU A 158 3.33 1.22 -0.74
CA LEU A 158 3.54 1.19 -2.20
C LEU A 158 2.92 -0.04 -2.89
N VAL A 159 3.06 -1.23 -2.31
CA VAL A 159 2.38 -2.46 -2.76
C VAL A 159 0.90 -2.42 -2.37
N VAL A 160 0.60 -2.11 -1.12
CA VAL A 160 -0.73 -1.65 -0.69
C VAL A 160 -0.70 -0.13 -0.69
N PRO A 161 -1.44 0.54 -1.59
CA PRO A 161 -1.28 1.96 -1.89
C PRO A 161 -2.08 2.82 -0.89
N CYS A 162 -1.64 2.85 0.36
CA CYS A 162 -2.31 3.63 1.41
C CYS A 162 -2.33 5.14 1.13
N HIS A 163 -1.44 5.66 0.26
CA HIS A 163 -1.46 7.04 -0.23
C HIS A 163 -2.69 7.37 -1.09
N ARG A 164 -3.39 6.36 -1.65
CA ARG A 164 -4.64 6.56 -2.42
C ARG A 164 -5.86 6.78 -1.53
N VAL A 165 -5.71 6.66 -0.21
CA VAL A 165 -6.81 6.91 0.73
C VAL A 165 -6.68 8.31 1.33
N VAL A 166 -7.73 9.12 1.20
CA VAL A 166 -7.74 10.54 1.55
C VAL A 166 -8.85 10.88 2.54
N ARG A 167 -8.89 12.13 2.99
CA ARG A 167 -9.94 12.60 3.91
C ARG A 167 -11.29 12.66 3.19
N ALA A 168 -12.37 12.58 3.96
CA ALA A 168 -13.74 12.69 3.43
C ALA A 168 -14.03 14.04 2.76
N ASP A 169 -13.31 15.09 3.14
CA ASP A 169 -13.39 16.41 2.52
C ASP A 169 -12.60 16.53 1.21
N GLY A 170 -11.98 15.44 0.73
CA GLY A 170 -11.19 15.41 -0.50
C GLY A 170 -9.78 15.99 -0.35
N ARG A 171 -9.41 16.51 0.83
CA ARG A 171 -8.04 16.96 1.05
C ARG A 171 -7.10 15.77 1.27
N LEU A 172 -5.85 15.95 0.86
CA LEU A 172 -4.80 15.04 1.27
C LEU A 172 -4.68 15.11 2.80
N GLY A 173 -4.50 13.95 3.43
CA GLY A 173 -4.24 13.83 4.86
C GLY A 173 -2.88 13.18 5.08
N ARG A 174 -2.43 13.19 6.33
CA ARG A 174 -1.12 12.66 6.74
C ARG A 174 -0.81 11.28 6.19
N TYR A 175 0.47 11.06 5.90
CA TYR A 175 0.96 9.82 5.30
C TYR A 175 1.92 9.06 6.21
N SER A 176 1.90 7.73 6.13
CA SER A 176 2.67 6.86 7.03
C SER A 176 4.14 6.71 6.64
N LEU A 177 4.47 6.88 5.35
CA LEU A 177 5.86 6.83 4.86
C LEU A 177 6.53 8.22 4.84
N GLY A 178 6.33 9.03 5.87
CA GLY A 178 7.01 10.32 6.02
C GLY A 178 6.11 11.53 5.79
N THR A 179 6.59 12.51 5.03
CA THR A 179 5.92 13.81 4.88
C THR A 179 4.68 13.74 4.00
N ASP A 180 3.82 14.75 4.11
CA ASP A 180 2.68 14.94 3.21
C ASP A 180 3.12 15.06 1.74
N ASP A 181 4.36 15.52 1.51
CA ASP A 181 4.97 15.62 0.18
C ASP A 181 5.19 14.25 -0.47
N ASN A 182 5.54 13.21 0.30
CA ASN A 182 5.70 11.86 -0.26
C ASN A 182 4.38 11.32 -0.82
N LYS A 183 3.26 11.62 -0.16
CA LYS A 183 1.93 11.25 -0.64
C LYS A 183 1.59 11.98 -1.93
N ARG A 184 1.89 13.28 -1.99
CA ARG A 184 1.69 14.10 -3.17
C ARG A 184 2.51 13.58 -4.35
N LEU A 185 3.82 13.35 -4.14
CA LEU A 185 4.74 12.84 -5.15
C LEU A 185 4.27 11.50 -5.72
N LEU A 186 3.84 10.57 -4.86
CA LEU A 186 3.29 9.28 -5.30
C LEU A 186 2.03 9.43 -6.14
N LEU A 187 1.10 10.29 -5.73
CA LEU A 187 -0.14 10.53 -6.48
C LEU A 187 0.13 11.18 -7.83
N GLU A 188 1.05 12.15 -7.89
CA GLU A 188 1.47 12.81 -9.13
C GLU A 188 2.18 11.82 -10.08
N ALA A 189 3.05 10.96 -9.56
CA ALA A 189 3.68 9.89 -10.33
C ALA A 189 2.67 8.89 -10.92
N GLU A 190 1.50 8.72 -10.28
CA GLU A 190 0.40 7.91 -10.79
C GLU A 190 -0.54 8.66 -11.76
N GLY A 191 -0.24 9.93 -12.06
CA GLY A 191 -0.99 10.76 -13.00
C GLY A 191 -2.24 11.41 -12.39
N LEU A 192 -2.25 11.65 -11.07
CA LEU A 192 -3.23 12.54 -10.44
C LEU A 192 -2.74 13.99 -10.48
N GLU A 193 -3.54 14.86 -11.10
CA GLU A 193 -3.39 16.32 -10.99
C GLU A 193 -3.80 16.79 -9.58
N VAL A 194 -2.88 16.73 -8.62
CA VAL A 194 -3.19 16.99 -7.20
C VAL A 194 -3.75 18.40 -6.99
N ALA A 195 -3.18 19.42 -7.63
CA ALA A 195 -3.68 20.80 -7.51
C ALA A 195 -5.14 20.95 -7.97
N ALA A 196 -5.51 20.29 -9.06
CA ALA A 196 -6.91 20.28 -9.54
C ALA A 196 -7.84 19.54 -8.57
N HIS A 197 -7.37 18.43 -7.99
CA HIS A 197 -8.11 17.68 -6.98
C HIS A 197 -8.35 18.51 -5.71
N GLU A 198 -7.33 19.18 -5.21
CA GLU A 198 -7.41 20.04 -4.02
C GLU A 198 -8.29 21.27 -4.26
N SER A 199 -8.28 21.85 -5.47
CA SER A 199 -9.17 22.94 -5.86
C SER A 199 -10.65 22.51 -5.81
N LEU A 200 -10.98 21.32 -6.32
CA LEU A 200 -12.32 20.74 -6.19
C LEU A 200 -12.68 20.53 -4.71
N ALA A 201 -11.76 19.98 -3.92
CA ALA A 201 -11.96 19.74 -2.50
C ALA A 201 -12.26 21.05 -1.73
N ALA A 202 -11.49 22.11 -2.01
CA ALA A 202 -11.63 23.43 -1.40
C ALA A 202 -12.97 24.10 -1.73
N ARG A 203 -13.49 23.91 -2.95
CA ARG A 203 -14.83 24.39 -3.36
C ARG A 203 -15.99 23.54 -2.81
N GLY A 204 -15.69 22.51 -2.02
CA GLY A 204 -16.69 21.62 -1.44
C GLY A 204 -17.20 20.55 -2.41
N VAL A 205 -16.57 20.36 -3.56
CA VAL A 205 -16.96 19.34 -4.53
C VAL A 205 -16.48 17.97 -4.05
N ARG A 206 -17.39 17.00 -3.98
CA ARG A 206 -17.11 15.61 -3.56
C ARG A 206 -17.41 14.61 -4.67
N TYR A 207 -18.30 14.96 -5.59
CA TYR A 207 -18.64 14.13 -6.73
C TYR A 207 -18.75 14.94 -8.01
N LEU A 208 -18.44 14.30 -9.13
CA LEU A 208 -18.60 14.84 -10.48
C LEU A 208 -19.64 14.03 -11.24
N GLY A 209 -20.60 14.70 -11.87
CA GLY A 209 -21.62 14.13 -12.74
C GLY A 209 -21.32 14.36 -14.21
N SER A 210 -21.73 13.41 -15.05
CA SER A 210 -21.77 13.56 -16.52
C SER A 210 -23.20 13.83 -16.97
N ALA A 211 -23.45 15.04 -17.48
CA ALA A 211 -24.77 15.44 -17.98
C ALA A 211 -25.27 14.56 -19.13
N THR A 212 -24.36 13.94 -19.88
CA THR A 212 -24.69 13.05 -21.00
C THR A 212 -25.12 11.65 -20.57
N THR A 213 -24.64 11.16 -19.43
CA THR A 213 -24.91 9.76 -18.97
C THR A 213 -25.81 9.69 -17.75
N GLY A 214 -25.98 10.81 -17.03
CA GLY A 214 -26.67 10.85 -15.74
C GLY A 214 -25.94 10.07 -14.64
N VAL A 215 -24.62 9.88 -14.75
CA VAL A 215 -23.82 9.15 -13.76
C VAL A 215 -22.95 10.10 -12.95
N TYR A 216 -22.93 9.96 -11.62
CA TYR A 216 -21.99 10.68 -10.74
C TYR A 216 -20.89 9.75 -10.20
N CYS A 217 -19.70 10.31 -10.00
CA CYS A 217 -18.46 9.61 -9.69
C CYS A 217 -17.66 10.35 -8.61
N HIS A 218 -16.73 9.64 -7.95
CA HIS A 218 -15.61 10.33 -7.27
C HIS A 218 -14.78 11.15 -8.29
N PRO A 219 -14.19 12.29 -7.88
CA PRO A 219 -13.59 13.23 -8.83
C PRO A 219 -12.42 12.65 -9.64
N THR A 220 -11.70 11.70 -9.05
CA THR A 220 -10.53 11.04 -9.65
C THR A 220 -10.88 9.73 -10.35
N CYS A 221 -12.15 9.31 -10.37
CA CYS A 221 -12.60 8.15 -11.13
C CYS A 221 -12.21 8.27 -12.62
N ARG A 222 -11.73 7.18 -13.23
CA ARG A 222 -11.44 7.13 -14.67
C ARG A 222 -12.55 7.68 -15.57
N HIS A 223 -13.82 7.52 -15.18
CA HIS A 223 -14.96 8.06 -15.91
C HIS A 223 -15.11 9.57 -15.72
N ALA A 224 -14.95 10.04 -14.47
CA ALA A 224 -15.02 11.46 -14.14
C ALA A 224 -13.95 12.27 -14.87
N ARG A 225 -12.72 11.73 -14.94
CA ARG A 225 -11.58 12.34 -15.62
C ARG A 225 -11.79 12.55 -17.12
N ARG A 226 -12.68 11.79 -17.74
CA ARG A 226 -13.02 11.89 -19.18
C ARG A 226 -14.18 12.85 -19.48
N ILE A 227 -14.84 13.38 -18.45
CA ILE A 227 -15.96 14.31 -18.63
C ILE A 227 -15.40 15.67 -19.08
N THR A 228 -15.76 16.08 -20.29
CA THR A 228 -15.46 17.43 -20.82
C THR A 228 -16.10 18.50 -19.95
N ALA A 229 -15.45 19.66 -19.80
CA ALA A 229 -15.93 20.75 -18.93
C ALA A 229 -17.41 21.12 -19.16
N ARG A 230 -17.86 21.21 -20.43
CA ARG A 230 -19.26 21.53 -20.79
C ARG A 230 -20.32 20.57 -20.27
N HIS A 231 -19.94 19.32 -19.97
CA HIS A 231 -20.85 18.24 -19.53
C HIS A 231 -20.62 17.83 -18.08
N ARG A 232 -19.75 18.56 -17.37
CA ARG A 232 -19.35 18.23 -16.00
C ARG A 232 -20.23 18.99 -15.01
N MET A 233 -20.94 18.23 -14.20
CA MET A 233 -21.69 18.75 -13.05
C MET A 233 -20.92 18.49 -11.76
N GLU A 234 -20.99 19.41 -10.82
CA GLU A 234 -20.29 19.30 -9.53
C GLU A 234 -21.30 19.14 -8.40
N PHE A 235 -21.05 18.19 -7.49
CA PHE A 235 -21.93 17.93 -6.35
C PHE A 235 -21.15 17.91 -5.05
N ARG A 236 -21.76 18.48 -4.00
CA ARG A 236 -21.19 18.52 -2.65
C ARG A 236 -21.34 17.20 -1.88
N ASP A 237 -22.36 16.43 -2.21
CA ASP A 237 -22.63 15.13 -1.60
C ASP A 237 -23.47 14.25 -2.55
N ALA A 238 -23.69 13.00 -2.15
CA ALA A 238 -24.43 12.03 -2.94
C ALA A 238 -25.94 12.33 -2.99
N ARG A 239 -26.49 12.99 -1.95
CA ARG A 239 -27.91 13.35 -1.88
C ARG A 239 -28.24 14.40 -2.94
N ALA A 240 -27.40 15.42 -3.08
CA ALA A 240 -27.52 16.46 -4.10
C ALA A 240 -27.46 15.86 -5.51
N ALA A 241 -26.52 14.94 -5.77
CA ALA A 241 -26.41 14.27 -7.06
C ALA A 241 -27.68 13.47 -7.42
N ARG A 242 -28.22 12.71 -6.44
CA ARG A 242 -29.44 11.91 -6.63
C ARG A 242 -30.68 12.77 -6.81
N ALA A 243 -30.82 13.85 -6.04
CA ALA A 243 -31.91 14.81 -6.20
C ALA A 243 -31.91 15.46 -7.59
N ALA A 244 -30.73 15.64 -8.18
CA ALA A 244 -30.55 16.10 -9.56
C ALA A 244 -30.74 15.00 -10.63
N GLY A 245 -31.16 13.78 -10.25
CA GLY A 245 -31.43 12.67 -11.17
C GLY A 245 -30.22 11.82 -11.55
N TYR A 246 -29.07 11.99 -10.89
CA TYR A 246 -27.86 11.22 -11.22
C TYR A 246 -27.79 9.91 -10.43
N ARG A 247 -27.42 8.82 -11.11
CA ARG A 247 -27.15 7.51 -10.50
C ARG A 247 -25.67 7.34 -10.14
N PRO A 248 -25.32 6.57 -9.09
CA PRO A 248 -23.93 6.33 -8.73
C PRO A 248 -23.21 5.49 -9.80
N CYS A 249 -21.94 5.81 -10.02
CA CYS A 249 -21.06 5.00 -10.86
C CYS A 249 -20.82 3.62 -10.25
N ARG A 250 -20.94 2.57 -11.06
CA ARG A 250 -20.70 1.19 -10.64
C ARG A 250 -19.22 0.86 -10.41
N ASP A 251 -18.32 1.61 -11.03
CA ASP A 251 -16.88 1.34 -10.96
C ASP A 251 -16.23 2.00 -9.74
N CYS A 252 -16.44 3.32 -9.55
CA CYS A 252 -15.89 4.01 -8.38
C CYS A 252 -16.75 3.87 -7.13
N ARG A 253 -17.98 3.34 -7.26
CA ARG A 253 -18.91 3.03 -6.16
C ARG A 253 -19.03 4.20 -5.16
N PRO A 254 -19.43 5.41 -5.60
CA PRO A 254 -19.55 6.55 -4.70
C PRO A 254 -20.71 6.31 -3.74
N LYS A 255 -20.39 6.09 -2.46
CA LYS A 255 -21.39 5.81 -1.43
C LYS A 255 -22.11 7.08 -1.00
N ALA A 256 -23.39 6.92 -0.66
CA ALA A 256 -24.07 7.92 0.14
C ALA A 256 -23.39 7.93 1.51
N ALA A 257 -22.84 9.07 1.89
CA ALA A 257 -22.56 9.35 3.30
C ALA A 257 -23.91 9.52 4.02
#